data_AF-A0A5E6MG24-F1
#
_entry.id   AF-A0A5E6MG24-F1
#
_cell.length_a   1.000
_cell.length_b   1.000
_cell.length_c   1.000
_cell.angle_alpha   90.00
_cell.angle_beta   90.00
_cell.angle_gamma   90.00
#
_symmetry.space_group_name_H-M   'P 1'
#
loop_
_entity.id
_entity.type
_entity.pdbx_description
1 polymer ?
#
loop_
_entity_poly.entity_id
_entity_poly.type
_entity_poly.pdbx_seq_one_letter_code
_entity_poly.pdbx_strand_id
1 'polypeptide(L)'
;MPVLAKRIIPCLDVHAGRVTRGEQFGRAEDGGLRDVGDPVGLAARYDEEGADELVFYDITASVEGRKTLLDVLRAVSDRCFLPLTAGGGVRTAEDIRGMLLAGADKVSVNTAALADPDLIRAGAERFGSQCIVLSIDVRQTGPESWRVFSHGGRRPTEWEVLDWARKGVELGAGEVVCNSIDCDGMKGGYDGSLIRLLADALPVPVVASGGAGKIQDFGEVFLSGHADAALAAGILHSGEVVIPEIKAYLRTQGIPVRL
;
A
#
# COMPACT_ATOMS: atom_id res chain seq x y z
N MET A 1 -11.96 -25.21 2.15
CA MET A 1 -11.99 -24.12 1.15
C MET A 1 -10.57 -23.94 0.63
N PRO A 2 -10.35 -23.71 -0.67
CA PRO A 2 -9.01 -23.42 -1.16
C PRO A 2 -8.48 -22.16 -0.46
N VAL A 3 -7.29 -22.26 0.12
CA VAL A 3 -6.61 -21.10 0.75
C VAL A 3 -5.99 -20.28 -0.37
N LEU A 4 -6.34 -19.00 -0.46
CA LEU A 4 -5.73 -18.08 -1.43
C LEU A 4 -4.26 -17.83 -1.04
N ALA A 5 -3.40 -17.66 -2.04
CA ALA A 5 -2.00 -17.34 -1.81
C ALA A 5 -1.85 -15.96 -1.17
N LYS A 6 -0.93 -15.83 -0.22
CA LYS A 6 -0.49 -14.56 0.36
C LYS A 6 0.37 -13.81 -0.66
N ARG A 7 0.22 -12.49 -0.70
CA ARG A 7 0.84 -11.63 -1.73
C ARG A 7 2.00 -10.81 -1.17
N ILE A 8 3.06 -10.66 -1.96
CA ILE A 8 4.18 -9.76 -1.70
C ILE A 8 4.08 -8.57 -2.65
N ILE A 9 3.99 -7.37 -2.08
CA ILE A 9 3.67 -6.14 -2.83
C ILE A 9 4.79 -5.11 -2.64
N PRO A 10 5.65 -4.89 -3.64
CA PRO A 10 6.59 -3.78 -3.62
C PRO A 10 5.87 -2.45 -3.79
N CYS A 11 6.31 -1.44 -3.02
CA CYS A 11 5.78 -0.09 -3.06
C CYS A 11 6.81 0.91 -3.57
N LEU A 12 6.41 1.70 -4.56
CA LEU A 12 7.22 2.71 -5.24
C LEU A 12 6.64 4.09 -4.93
N ASP A 13 7.31 4.83 -4.05
CA ASP A 13 6.97 6.23 -3.78
C ASP A 13 7.54 7.11 -4.90
N VAL A 14 6.67 7.65 -5.73
CA VAL A 14 7.05 8.44 -6.91
C VAL A 14 7.02 9.92 -6.56
N HIS A 15 8.15 10.59 -6.78
CA HIS A 15 8.27 12.03 -6.68
C HIS A 15 8.88 12.58 -7.97
N ALA A 16 8.18 13.50 -8.63
CA ALA A 16 8.62 14.09 -9.90
C ALA A 16 9.06 13.04 -10.96
N GLY A 17 8.33 11.93 -11.03
CA GLY A 17 8.55 10.86 -12.02
C GLY A 17 9.68 9.88 -11.69
N ARG A 18 10.29 10.01 -10.51
CA ARG A 18 11.33 9.10 -10.02
C ARG A 18 10.90 8.41 -8.75
N VAL A 19 11.36 7.16 -8.56
CA VAL A 19 11.16 6.49 -7.27
C VAL A 19 12.13 7.11 -6.27
N THR A 20 11.58 7.57 -5.17
CA THR A 20 12.34 8.19 -4.09
C THR A 20 12.08 7.46 -2.79
N ARG A 21 12.96 7.66 -1.82
CA ARG A 21 12.81 7.10 -0.48
C ARG A 21 13.14 8.15 0.57
N GLY A 22 12.21 8.36 1.49
CA GLY A 22 12.46 9.05 2.75
C GLY A 22 13.00 8.10 3.83
N GLU A 23 13.65 8.66 4.85
CA GLU A 23 14.07 7.88 6.03
C GLU A 23 12.89 7.46 6.90
N GLN A 24 11.84 8.30 6.96
CA GLN A 24 10.61 8.08 7.72
C GLN A 24 9.40 8.64 6.95
N PHE A 25 8.23 8.04 7.18
CA PHE A 25 6.96 8.46 6.57
C PHE A 25 6.64 9.94 6.85
N GLY A 26 6.16 10.64 5.82
CA GLY A 26 5.71 12.02 5.94
C GLY A 26 6.79 13.11 5.98
N ARG A 27 8.09 12.76 5.85
CA ARG A 27 9.23 13.72 5.83
C ARG A 27 9.77 14.06 4.43
N ALA A 28 9.00 13.77 3.38
CA ALA A 28 9.40 14.03 1.99
C ALA A 28 9.76 15.50 1.71
N GLU A 29 9.14 16.43 2.42
CA GLU A 29 9.31 17.88 2.22
C GLU A 29 10.59 18.45 2.87
N ASP A 30 11.24 17.71 3.78
CA ASP A 30 12.41 18.18 4.54
C ASP A 30 13.76 17.97 3.81
N GLY A 31 13.74 17.75 2.49
CA GLY A 31 14.93 17.54 1.67
C GLY A 31 15.62 16.18 1.86
N GLY A 32 14.97 15.24 2.56
CA GLY A 32 15.49 13.90 2.87
C GLY A 32 15.18 12.81 1.84
N LEU A 33 14.61 13.14 0.68
CA LEU A 33 14.30 12.17 -0.36
C LEU A 33 15.57 11.77 -1.11
N ARG A 34 15.92 10.48 -1.00
CA ARG A 34 16.99 9.89 -1.81
C ARG A 34 16.39 9.29 -3.06
N ASP A 35 17.04 9.52 -4.19
CA ASP A 35 16.67 8.90 -5.44
C ASP A 35 17.01 7.41 -5.42
N VAL A 36 16.01 6.58 -5.70
CA VAL A 36 16.14 5.12 -5.76
C VAL A 36 16.35 4.65 -7.19
N GLY A 37 15.62 5.22 -8.15
CA GLY A 37 15.67 4.72 -9.52
C GLY A 37 14.51 5.15 -10.41
N ASP A 38 14.58 4.65 -11.64
CA ASP A 38 13.49 4.74 -12.62
C ASP A 38 12.34 3.78 -12.25
N PRO A 39 11.08 4.26 -12.17
CA PRO A 39 9.93 3.42 -11.84
C PRO A 39 9.73 2.25 -12.79
N VAL A 40 9.99 2.42 -14.09
CA VAL A 40 9.78 1.37 -15.10
C VAL A 40 10.80 0.25 -14.93
N GLY A 41 12.08 0.58 -14.74
CA GLY A 41 13.13 -0.40 -14.47
C GLY A 41 12.89 -1.17 -13.16
N LEU A 42 12.45 -0.50 -12.10
CA LEU A 42 12.12 -1.17 -10.83
C LEU A 42 10.89 -2.06 -10.95
N ALA A 43 9.86 -1.61 -11.67
CA ALA A 43 8.66 -2.42 -11.92
C ALA A 43 8.99 -3.70 -12.69
N ALA A 44 9.81 -3.59 -13.75
CA ALA A 44 10.27 -4.75 -14.52
C ALA A 44 11.08 -5.73 -13.67
N ARG A 45 12.00 -5.23 -12.84
CA ARG A 45 12.75 -6.06 -11.90
C ARG A 45 11.82 -6.81 -10.96
N TYR A 46 10.83 -6.14 -10.38
CA TYR A 46 9.89 -6.78 -9.46
C TYR A 46 8.98 -7.81 -10.13
N ASP A 47 8.59 -7.59 -11.38
CA ASP A 47 7.90 -8.59 -12.19
C ASP A 47 8.76 -9.85 -12.37
N GLU A 48 10.03 -9.68 -12.77
CA GLU A 48 10.99 -10.77 -12.93
C GLU A 48 11.28 -11.53 -11.61
N GLU A 49 11.34 -10.79 -10.49
CA GLU A 49 11.50 -11.35 -9.15
C GLU A 49 10.23 -12.06 -8.63
N GLY A 50 9.11 -11.96 -9.37
CA GLY A 50 7.86 -12.62 -9.05
C GLY A 50 7.04 -11.88 -7.99
N ALA A 51 7.03 -10.55 -7.99
CA ALA A 51 6.05 -9.76 -7.22
C ALA A 51 4.62 -10.17 -7.59
N ASP A 52 3.71 -10.13 -6.61
CA ASP A 52 2.32 -10.50 -6.86
C ASP A 52 1.49 -9.32 -7.35
N GLU A 53 1.85 -8.09 -6.95
CA GLU A 53 1.27 -6.81 -7.36
C GLU A 53 2.31 -5.69 -7.16
N LEU A 54 2.08 -4.50 -7.73
CA LEU A 54 2.86 -3.29 -7.46
C LEU A 54 1.96 -2.14 -6.98
N VAL A 55 2.48 -1.33 -6.05
CA VAL A 55 1.82 -0.11 -5.59
C VAL A 55 2.68 1.10 -5.93
N PHE A 56 2.05 2.13 -6.50
CA PHE A 56 2.65 3.43 -6.77
C PHE A 56 1.94 4.51 -5.94
N TYR A 57 2.69 5.24 -5.13
CA TYR A 57 2.16 6.41 -4.43
C TYR A 57 2.84 7.68 -4.93
N ASP A 58 2.07 8.59 -5.52
CA ASP A 58 2.56 9.93 -5.82
C ASP A 58 2.62 10.76 -4.54
N ILE A 59 3.84 11.12 -4.15
CA ILE A 59 4.14 12.00 -3.02
C ILE A 59 4.47 13.43 -3.47
N THR A 60 4.26 13.73 -4.75
CA THR A 60 4.41 15.09 -5.30
C THR A 60 3.23 15.96 -4.90
N ALA A 61 3.47 17.01 -4.12
CA ALA A 61 2.42 17.92 -3.67
C ALA A 61 1.98 18.94 -4.76
N SER A 62 1.69 18.49 -5.99
CA SER A 62 1.24 19.38 -7.09
C SER A 62 0.35 18.69 -8.13
N VAL A 63 -0.37 19.49 -8.92
CA VAL A 63 -1.18 19.00 -10.05
C VAL A 63 -0.30 18.39 -11.16
N GLU A 64 0.92 18.91 -11.35
CA GLU A 64 1.92 18.35 -12.26
C GLU A 64 2.41 16.97 -11.80
N GLY A 65 2.47 16.74 -10.48
CA GLY A 65 2.73 15.42 -9.88
C GLY A 65 1.77 14.36 -10.42
N ARG A 66 0.46 14.65 -10.41
CA ARG A 66 -0.55 13.73 -10.91
C ARG A 66 -0.33 13.36 -12.38
N LYS A 67 -0.03 14.34 -13.23
CA LYS A 67 0.21 14.08 -14.66
C LYS A 67 1.42 13.16 -14.84
N THR A 68 2.46 13.39 -14.03
CA THR A 68 3.67 12.58 -14.01
C THR A 68 3.40 11.14 -13.59
N LEU A 69 2.59 10.91 -12.55
CA LEU A 69 2.21 9.56 -12.14
C LEU A 69 1.44 8.82 -13.26
N LEU A 70 0.53 9.49 -13.96
CA LEU A 70 -0.21 8.88 -15.07
C LEU A 70 0.72 8.47 -16.22
N ASP A 71 1.78 9.23 -16.51
CA ASP A 71 2.76 8.88 -17.53
C ASP A 71 3.63 7.69 -17.09
N VAL A 72 4.02 7.65 -15.80
CA VAL A 72 4.69 6.49 -15.21
C VAL A 72 3.83 5.23 -15.31
N LEU A 73 2.54 5.31 -14.93
CA LEU A 73 1.62 4.18 -14.99
C LEU A 73 1.49 3.63 -16.42
N ARG A 74 1.34 4.50 -17.43
CA ARG A 74 1.28 4.06 -18.84
C ARG A 74 2.53 3.31 -19.23
N ALA A 75 3.70 3.89 -18.95
CA ALA A 75 4.98 3.30 -19.30
C ALA A 75 5.24 1.95 -18.59
N VAL A 76 4.77 1.79 -17.36
CA VAL A 76 4.83 0.51 -16.62
C VAL A 76 3.83 -0.49 -17.20
N SER A 77 2.57 -0.09 -17.42
CA SER A 77 1.51 -0.98 -17.91
C SER A 77 1.78 -1.54 -19.32
N ASP A 78 2.60 -0.86 -20.12
CA ASP A 78 3.04 -1.35 -21.43
C ASP A 78 4.03 -2.53 -21.33
N ARG A 79 4.60 -2.79 -20.15
CA ARG A 79 5.71 -3.74 -19.95
C ARG A 79 5.50 -4.74 -18.82
N CYS A 80 4.75 -4.37 -17.78
CA CYS A 80 4.47 -5.18 -16.61
C CYS A 80 3.00 -5.60 -16.60
N PHE A 81 2.75 -6.90 -16.40
CA PHE A 81 1.40 -7.49 -16.46
C PHE A 81 0.87 -7.97 -15.10
N LEU A 82 1.60 -7.69 -14.04
CA LEU A 82 1.14 -7.84 -12.67
C LEU A 82 0.15 -6.71 -12.31
N PRO A 83 -0.80 -6.94 -11.39
CA PRO A 83 -1.76 -5.92 -11.00
C PRO A 83 -1.11 -4.66 -10.42
N LEU A 84 -1.54 -3.50 -10.90
CA LEU A 84 -1.01 -2.19 -10.52
C LEU A 84 -2.03 -1.43 -9.66
N THR A 85 -1.60 -1.00 -8.48
CA THR A 85 -2.33 -0.07 -7.63
C THR A 85 -1.68 1.29 -7.70
N ALA A 86 -2.47 2.36 -7.89
CA ALA A 86 -1.98 3.73 -7.82
C ALA A 86 -2.73 4.56 -6.79
N GLY A 87 -2.01 5.43 -6.08
CA GLY A 87 -2.59 6.39 -5.16
C GLY A 87 -1.76 7.67 -5.09
N GLY A 88 -2.22 8.61 -4.25
CA GLY A 88 -1.61 9.94 -4.13
C GLY A 88 -2.44 11.01 -4.85
N GLY A 89 -2.99 11.94 -4.06
CA GLY A 89 -3.72 13.10 -4.60
C GLY A 89 -5.03 12.79 -5.33
N VAL A 90 -5.63 11.61 -5.15
CA VAL A 90 -6.95 11.22 -5.67
C VAL A 90 -8.04 11.94 -4.86
N ARG A 91 -8.87 12.76 -5.51
CA ARG A 91 -9.90 13.57 -4.82
C ARG A 91 -11.30 13.39 -5.39
N THR A 92 -11.42 12.82 -6.58
CA THR A 92 -12.68 12.70 -7.33
C THR A 92 -12.79 11.36 -8.04
N ALA A 93 -14.01 10.96 -8.41
CA ALA A 93 -14.23 9.78 -9.24
C ALA A 93 -13.56 9.91 -10.63
N GLU A 94 -13.40 11.13 -11.13
CA GLU A 94 -12.66 11.44 -12.36
C GLU A 94 -11.16 11.18 -12.21
N ASP A 95 -10.57 11.49 -11.05
CA ASP A 95 -9.17 11.13 -10.77
C ASP A 95 -8.99 9.60 -10.77
N ILE A 96 -9.92 8.86 -10.12
CA ILE A 96 -9.94 7.39 -10.13
C ILE A 96 -10.00 6.88 -11.57
N ARG A 97 -10.93 7.39 -12.37
CA ARG A 97 -11.05 7.04 -13.79
C ARG A 97 -9.75 7.30 -14.56
N GLY A 98 -9.09 8.42 -14.29
CA GLY A 98 -7.85 8.81 -14.94
C GLY A 98 -6.72 7.81 -14.67
N MET A 99 -6.58 7.34 -13.43
CA MET A 99 -5.59 6.33 -13.05
C MET A 99 -5.89 4.97 -13.68
N LEU A 100 -7.16 4.53 -13.66
CA LEU A 100 -7.55 3.27 -14.30
C LEU A 100 -7.27 3.28 -15.82
N LEU A 101 -7.58 4.39 -16.50
CA LEU A 101 -7.27 4.55 -17.93
C LEU A 101 -5.78 4.67 -18.23
N ALA A 102 -4.95 5.01 -17.23
CA ALA A 102 -3.51 5.05 -17.37
C ALA A 102 -2.84 3.69 -17.12
N GLY A 103 -3.63 2.63 -16.83
CA GLY A 103 -3.13 1.27 -16.65
C GLY A 103 -3.15 0.75 -15.21
N ALA A 104 -3.66 1.52 -14.24
CA ALA A 104 -3.89 0.99 -12.90
C ALA A 104 -5.09 0.02 -12.90
N ASP A 105 -4.96 -1.09 -12.18
CA ASP A 105 -6.07 -2.02 -11.90
C ASP A 105 -6.88 -1.58 -10.68
N LYS A 106 -6.20 -0.92 -9.73
CA LYS A 106 -6.78 -0.42 -8.47
C LYS A 106 -6.34 1.00 -8.17
N VAL A 107 -7.18 1.74 -7.47
CA VAL A 107 -6.90 3.11 -7.01
C VAL A 107 -7.00 3.19 -5.50
N SER A 108 -5.94 3.69 -4.88
CA SER A 108 -5.82 3.86 -3.45
C SER A 108 -6.22 5.27 -3.02
N VAL A 109 -7.17 5.33 -2.08
CA VAL A 109 -7.69 6.58 -1.49
C VAL A 109 -7.42 6.61 0.02
N ASN A 110 -7.09 7.80 0.54
CA ASN A 110 -6.78 8.03 1.95
C ASN A 110 -7.36 9.38 2.39
N THR A 111 -6.56 10.46 2.35
CA THR A 111 -6.93 11.75 2.96
C THR A 111 -8.20 12.37 2.37
N ALA A 112 -8.43 12.22 1.06
CA ALA A 112 -9.66 12.70 0.43
C ALA A 112 -10.89 11.90 0.87
N ALA A 113 -10.75 10.57 1.07
CA ALA A 113 -11.83 9.73 1.57
C ALA A 113 -12.16 10.04 3.03
N LEU A 114 -11.17 10.41 3.85
CA LEU A 114 -11.42 10.88 5.22
C LEU A 114 -12.21 12.19 5.25
N ALA A 115 -11.94 13.10 4.30
CA ALA A 115 -12.65 14.37 4.19
C ALA A 115 -14.06 14.22 3.57
N ASP A 116 -14.20 13.32 2.61
CA ASP A 116 -15.45 12.99 1.93
C ASP A 116 -15.53 11.47 1.67
N PRO A 117 -16.16 10.70 2.59
CA PRO A 117 -16.25 9.25 2.46
C PRO A 117 -17.04 8.78 1.23
N ASP A 118 -17.92 9.62 0.67
CA ASP A 118 -18.69 9.25 -0.52
C ASP A 118 -17.81 9.10 -1.78
N LEU A 119 -16.56 9.56 -1.76
CA LEU A 119 -15.57 9.23 -2.79
C LEU A 119 -15.38 7.71 -2.95
N ILE A 120 -15.39 6.95 -1.84
CA ILE A 120 -15.26 5.48 -1.86
C ILE A 120 -16.47 4.89 -2.57
N ARG A 121 -17.68 5.32 -2.18
CA ARG A 121 -18.95 4.87 -2.77
C ARG A 121 -19.01 5.18 -4.26
N ALA A 122 -18.70 6.41 -4.65
CA ALA A 122 -18.70 6.85 -6.04
C ALA A 122 -17.71 6.04 -6.89
N GLY A 123 -16.54 5.70 -6.35
CA GLY A 123 -15.57 4.82 -6.99
C GLY A 123 -16.10 3.40 -7.15
N ALA A 124 -16.61 2.81 -6.06
CA ALA A 124 -17.09 1.43 -6.04
C ALA A 124 -18.32 1.22 -6.95
N GLU A 125 -19.29 2.14 -6.93
CA GLU A 125 -20.49 2.05 -7.77
C GLU A 125 -20.18 2.18 -9.27
N ARG A 126 -19.13 2.94 -9.63
CA ARG A 126 -18.78 3.21 -11.03
C ARG A 126 -17.79 2.20 -11.62
N PHE A 127 -16.85 1.70 -10.83
CA PHE A 127 -15.73 0.87 -11.29
C PHE A 127 -15.69 -0.53 -10.64
N GLY A 128 -16.49 -0.75 -9.59
CA GLY A 128 -16.51 -1.97 -8.80
C GLY A 128 -15.57 -1.88 -7.59
N SER A 129 -15.97 -2.54 -6.49
CA SER A 129 -15.22 -2.53 -5.23
C SER A 129 -13.78 -3.01 -5.36
N GLN A 130 -13.52 -3.98 -6.25
CA GLN A 130 -12.17 -4.52 -6.48
C GLN A 130 -11.17 -3.47 -7.00
N CYS A 131 -11.66 -2.36 -7.56
CA CYS A 131 -10.83 -1.26 -8.03
C CYS A 131 -10.52 -0.22 -6.93
N ILE A 132 -11.11 -0.33 -5.74
CA ILE A 132 -10.97 0.67 -4.68
C ILE A 132 -10.21 0.09 -3.49
N VAL A 133 -9.03 0.66 -3.26
CA VAL A 133 -8.18 0.36 -2.10
C VAL A 133 -8.31 1.49 -1.08
N LEU A 134 -8.67 1.16 0.16
CA LEU A 134 -8.66 2.12 1.26
C LEU A 134 -7.29 2.07 1.95
N SER A 135 -6.50 3.13 1.77
CA SER A 135 -5.26 3.32 2.52
C SER A 135 -5.55 4.04 3.83
N ILE A 136 -5.07 3.48 4.94
CA ILE A 136 -5.23 4.03 6.29
C ILE A 136 -3.85 4.16 6.93
N ASP A 137 -3.46 5.38 7.27
CA ASP A 137 -2.27 5.64 8.08
C ASP A 137 -2.66 5.74 9.55
N VAL A 138 -1.97 5.04 10.45
CA VAL A 138 -2.32 5.03 11.87
C VAL A 138 -1.12 5.20 12.79
N ARG A 139 -1.38 5.72 13.99
CA ARG A 139 -0.47 5.67 15.14
C ARG A 139 -1.15 5.04 16.33
N GLN A 140 -0.37 4.34 17.13
CA GLN A 140 -0.83 3.82 18.41
C GLN A 140 -1.05 4.97 19.40
N THR A 141 -2.26 5.05 19.95
CA THR A 141 -2.65 6.07 20.93
C THR A 141 -2.86 5.51 22.34
N GLY A 142 -2.85 4.20 22.48
CA GLY A 142 -2.91 3.49 23.76
C GLY A 142 -2.74 1.98 23.57
N PRO A 143 -2.79 1.20 24.66
CA PRO A 143 -2.84 -0.26 24.56
C PRO A 143 -4.03 -0.67 23.68
N GLU A 144 -3.73 -1.37 22.58
CA GLU A 144 -4.73 -1.83 21.60
C GLU A 144 -5.66 -0.73 21.04
N SER A 145 -5.18 0.53 20.97
CA SER A 145 -5.90 1.65 20.36
C SER A 145 -5.01 2.34 19.33
N TRP A 146 -5.56 2.54 18.14
CA TRP A 146 -4.89 3.18 17.02
C TRP A 146 -5.81 4.21 16.39
N ARG A 147 -5.27 5.41 16.23
CA ARG A 147 -5.97 6.54 15.63
C ARG A 147 -5.55 6.71 14.18
N VAL A 148 -6.51 7.06 13.32
CA VAL A 148 -6.27 7.36 11.91
C VAL A 148 -5.69 8.76 11.76
N PHE A 149 -4.68 8.88 10.89
CA PHE A 149 -4.05 10.13 10.52
C PHE A 149 -4.25 10.40 9.02
N SER A 150 -4.22 11.68 8.68
CA SER A 150 -4.30 12.18 7.31
C SER A 150 -3.08 13.03 6.97
N HIS A 151 -2.99 13.47 5.71
CA HIS A 151 -1.94 14.35 5.19
C HIS A 151 -0.54 13.73 5.40
N GLY A 152 -0.36 12.47 5.01
CA GLY A 152 0.90 11.75 5.18
C GLY A 152 1.25 11.52 6.65
N GLY A 153 0.28 11.13 7.47
CA GLY A 153 0.49 10.81 8.87
C GLY A 153 0.70 12.01 9.81
N ARG A 154 0.43 13.24 9.35
CA ARG A 154 0.72 14.48 10.11
C ARG A 154 -0.45 14.99 10.95
N ARG A 155 -1.69 14.74 10.52
CA ARG A 155 -2.88 15.29 11.19
C ARG A 155 -3.75 14.16 11.75
N PRO A 156 -3.97 14.08 13.07
CA PRO A 156 -4.89 13.11 13.65
C PRO A 156 -6.32 13.41 13.22
N THR A 157 -7.14 12.38 13.12
CA THR A 157 -8.60 12.48 12.88
C THR A 157 -9.37 12.02 14.12
N GLU A 158 -10.69 12.16 14.13
CA GLU A 158 -11.53 11.55 15.18
C GLU A 158 -11.67 10.02 15.08
N TRP A 159 -11.21 9.42 13.98
CA TRP A 159 -11.44 8.01 13.72
C TRP A 159 -10.46 7.09 14.46
N GLU A 160 -11.02 6.10 15.15
CA GLU A 160 -10.29 4.89 15.50
C GLU A 160 -10.21 3.97 14.26
N VAL A 161 -9.11 3.23 14.13
CA VAL A 161 -8.78 2.51 12.89
C VAL A 161 -9.86 1.53 12.44
N LEU A 162 -10.44 0.77 13.37
CA LEU A 162 -11.38 -0.28 13.02
C LEU A 162 -12.71 0.30 12.55
N ASP A 163 -13.16 1.40 13.17
CA ASP A 163 -14.40 2.06 12.79
C ASP A 163 -14.29 2.68 11.40
N TRP A 164 -13.16 3.33 11.10
CA TRP A 164 -12.92 3.86 9.77
C TRP A 164 -12.80 2.77 8.70
N ALA A 165 -12.07 1.68 9.00
CA ALA A 165 -11.93 0.58 8.06
C ALA A 165 -13.28 -0.07 7.75
N ARG A 166 -14.11 -0.33 8.77
CA ARG A 166 -15.48 -0.82 8.59
C ARG A 166 -16.32 0.14 7.76
N LYS A 167 -16.22 1.44 8.02
CA LYS A 167 -16.97 2.45 7.27
C LYS A 167 -16.58 2.46 5.80
N GLY A 168 -15.29 2.41 5.50
CA GLY A 168 -14.82 2.37 4.11
C GLY A 168 -15.22 1.08 3.39
N VAL A 169 -15.22 -0.07 4.06
CA VAL A 169 -15.73 -1.33 3.49
C VAL A 169 -17.23 -1.28 3.26
N GLU A 170 -18.02 -0.71 4.19
CA GLU A 170 -19.46 -0.46 4.01
C GLU A 170 -19.74 0.42 2.79
N LEU A 171 -18.85 1.39 2.53
CA LEU A 171 -18.92 2.28 1.37
C LEU A 171 -18.43 1.63 0.07
N GLY A 172 -17.86 0.42 0.13
CA GLY A 172 -17.50 -0.37 -1.05
C GLY A 172 -16.01 -0.48 -1.35
N ALA A 173 -15.11 -0.14 -0.42
CA ALA A 173 -13.70 -0.46 -0.56
C ALA A 173 -13.51 -2.00 -0.63
N GLY A 174 -12.79 -2.49 -1.64
CA GLY A 174 -12.58 -3.92 -1.87
C GLY A 174 -11.30 -4.48 -1.23
N GLU A 175 -10.43 -3.62 -0.71
CA GLU A 175 -9.17 -3.98 -0.05
C GLU A 175 -8.74 -2.84 0.88
N VAL A 176 -8.09 -3.18 2.00
CA VAL A 176 -7.54 -2.21 2.95
C VAL A 176 -6.02 -2.33 3.02
N VAL A 177 -5.31 -1.22 2.84
CA VAL A 177 -3.88 -1.12 3.11
C VAL A 177 -3.71 -0.33 4.40
N CYS A 178 -3.21 -0.98 5.45
CA CYS A 178 -3.00 -0.34 6.74
C CYS A 178 -1.51 -0.10 6.98
N ASN A 179 -1.12 1.17 7.12
CA ASN A 179 0.24 1.60 7.40
C ASN A 179 0.40 2.00 8.87
N SER A 180 1.23 1.27 9.61
CA SER A 180 1.63 1.68 10.96
C SER A 180 2.75 2.72 10.87
N ILE A 181 2.42 3.99 11.15
CA ILE A 181 3.39 5.10 11.11
C ILE A 181 4.50 4.90 12.14
N ASP A 182 4.21 4.24 13.27
CA ASP A 182 5.19 4.00 14.34
C ASP A 182 6.24 2.95 13.92
N CYS A 183 5.87 2.02 13.04
CA CYS A 183 6.77 0.99 12.52
C CYS A 183 7.47 1.42 11.21
N ASP A 184 6.89 2.35 10.46
CA ASP A 184 7.39 2.73 9.13
C ASP A 184 8.82 3.29 9.18
N GLY A 185 9.70 2.76 8.31
CA GLY A 185 11.13 3.07 8.29
C GLY A 185 11.97 2.46 9.42
N MET A 186 11.36 1.84 10.45
CA MET A 186 12.08 1.37 11.64
C MET A 186 12.72 -0.01 11.52
N LYS A 187 12.32 -0.82 10.51
CA LYS A 187 12.82 -2.19 10.28
C LYS A 187 12.70 -3.14 11.49
N GLY A 188 11.71 -2.90 12.35
CA GLY A 188 11.47 -3.66 13.58
C GLY A 188 10.44 -4.79 13.44
N GLY A 189 9.89 -4.99 12.23
CA GLY A 189 8.71 -5.82 11.98
C GLY A 189 7.43 -5.00 11.82
N TYR A 190 6.43 -5.59 11.18
CA TYR A 190 5.09 -4.99 11.04
C TYR A 190 4.36 -4.93 12.39
N ASP A 191 3.38 -4.04 12.53
CA ASP A 191 2.46 -4.07 13.68
C ASP A 191 1.46 -5.23 13.55
N GLY A 192 1.88 -6.42 13.99
CA GLY A 192 1.06 -7.63 13.90
C GLY A 192 -0.27 -7.53 14.66
N SER A 193 -0.32 -6.78 15.77
CA SER A 193 -1.55 -6.61 16.57
C SER A 193 -2.60 -5.77 15.84
N LEU A 194 -2.18 -4.66 15.25
CA LEU A 194 -3.01 -3.81 14.41
C LEU A 194 -3.55 -4.57 13.21
N ILE A 195 -2.68 -5.30 12.51
CA ILE A 195 -3.06 -6.02 11.30
C ILE A 195 -4.03 -7.15 11.64
N ARG A 196 -3.81 -7.88 12.75
CA ARG A 196 -4.73 -8.91 13.22
C ARG A 196 -6.11 -8.34 13.54
N LEU A 197 -6.16 -7.20 14.24
CA LEU A 197 -7.41 -6.53 14.58
C LEU A 197 -8.26 -6.25 13.32
N LEU A 198 -7.62 -5.82 12.23
CA LEU A 198 -8.31 -5.52 10.98
C LEU A 198 -8.65 -6.79 10.19
N ALA A 199 -7.69 -7.69 10.01
CA ALA A 199 -7.87 -8.92 9.24
C ALA A 199 -8.96 -9.83 9.82
N ASP A 200 -9.07 -9.91 11.16
CA ASP A 200 -10.10 -10.71 11.82
C ASP A 200 -11.50 -10.06 11.75
N ALA A 201 -11.58 -8.75 11.51
CA ALA A 201 -12.82 -7.99 11.60
C ALA A 201 -13.43 -7.57 10.25
N LEU A 202 -12.63 -7.57 9.18
CA LEU A 202 -13.05 -7.09 7.86
C LEU A 202 -13.30 -8.26 6.90
N PRO A 203 -14.34 -8.18 6.04
CA PRO A 203 -14.64 -9.21 5.05
C PRO A 203 -13.84 -9.06 3.74
N VAL A 204 -12.85 -8.16 3.71
CA VAL A 204 -12.02 -7.84 2.53
C VAL A 204 -10.55 -8.07 2.85
N PRO A 205 -9.69 -8.27 1.84
CA PRO A 205 -8.26 -8.46 2.08
C PRO A 205 -7.61 -7.29 2.83
N VAL A 206 -6.73 -7.63 3.76
CA VAL A 206 -5.92 -6.64 4.51
C VAL A 206 -4.45 -6.76 4.13
N VAL A 207 -3.87 -5.63 3.71
CA VAL A 207 -2.46 -5.48 3.34
C VAL A 207 -1.72 -4.79 4.48
N ALA A 208 -0.70 -5.45 5.01
CA ALA A 208 0.18 -4.87 6.03
C ALA A 208 1.22 -3.95 5.41
N SER A 209 1.40 -2.75 5.97
CA SER A 209 2.42 -1.78 5.56
C SER A 209 3.13 -1.16 6.76
N GLY A 210 4.41 -0.85 6.58
CA GLY A 210 5.26 -0.21 7.58
C GLY A 210 5.91 -1.21 8.54
N GLY A 211 7.25 -1.25 8.57
CA GLY A 211 8.02 -2.00 9.58
C GLY A 211 8.92 -3.12 9.09
N ALA A 212 8.74 -3.63 7.87
CA ALA A 212 9.54 -4.73 7.34
C ALA A 212 11.06 -4.45 7.39
N GLY A 213 11.81 -5.36 8.01
CA GLY A 213 13.27 -5.31 8.16
C GLY A 213 13.99 -6.58 7.69
N LYS A 214 13.34 -7.75 7.77
CA LYS A 214 13.89 -9.07 7.43
C LYS A 214 12.81 -10.03 6.91
N ILE A 215 13.20 -11.13 6.29
CA ILE A 215 12.26 -12.13 5.72
C ILE A 215 11.28 -12.71 6.76
N GLN A 216 11.69 -12.81 8.02
CA GLN A 216 10.85 -13.35 9.11
C GLN A 216 9.64 -12.47 9.38
N ASP A 217 9.75 -11.15 9.20
CA ASP A 217 8.65 -10.21 9.47
C ASP A 217 7.45 -10.49 8.56
N PHE A 218 7.69 -10.97 7.32
CA PHE A 218 6.63 -11.40 6.40
C PHE A 218 5.93 -12.66 6.91
N GLY A 219 6.68 -13.63 7.45
CA GLY A 219 6.10 -14.83 8.05
C GLY A 219 5.24 -14.49 9.28
N GLU A 220 5.77 -13.62 10.14
CA GLU A 220 5.09 -13.18 11.37
C GLU A 220 3.77 -12.46 11.06
N VAL A 221 3.75 -11.54 10.08
CA VAL A 221 2.53 -10.79 9.75
C VAL A 221 1.45 -11.65 9.09
N PHE A 222 1.84 -12.73 8.40
CA PHE A 222 0.87 -13.69 7.84
C PHE A 222 0.37 -14.70 8.88
N LEU A 223 1.24 -15.24 9.74
CA LEU A 223 0.88 -16.28 10.71
C LEU A 223 0.18 -15.71 11.94
N SER A 224 0.69 -14.61 12.50
CA SER A 224 0.19 -14.01 13.74
C SER A 224 -0.73 -12.83 13.47
N GLY A 225 -0.40 -12.03 12.45
CA GLY A 225 -1.15 -10.86 12.00
C GLY A 225 -2.33 -11.18 11.07
N HIS A 226 -2.37 -12.39 10.49
CA HIS A 226 -3.40 -12.82 9.55
C HIS A 226 -3.53 -11.97 8.27
N ALA A 227 -2.54 -11.14 7.92
CA ALA A 227 -2.55 -10.35 6.69
C ALA A 227 -2.79 -11.22 5.44
N ASP A 228 -3.38 -10.64 4.40
CA ASP A 228 -3.53 -11.26 3.09
C ASP A 228 -2.40 -10.87 2.12
N ALA A 229 -1.79 -9.73 2.38
CA ALA A 229 -0.61 -9.27 1.67
C ALA A 229 0.33 -8.48 2.58
N ALA A 230 1.60 -8.43 2.21
CA ALA A 230 2.62 -7.65 2.89
C ALA A 230 3.28 -6.69 1.89
N LEU A 231 3.18 -5.40 2.19
CA LEU A 231 3.72 -4.32 1.40
C LEU A 231 5.05 -3.85 1.97
N ALA A 232 6.07 -3.76 1.13
CA ALA A 232 7.40 -3.27 1.52
C ALA A 232 8.04 -2.41 0.43
N ALA A 233 8.89 -1.46 0.85
CA ALA A 233 9.63 -0.59 -0.05
C ALA A 233 11.13 -0.65 0.23
N GLY A 234 11.58 -0.01 1.33
CA GLY A 234 12.99 0.28 1.58
C GLY A 234 13.94 -0.91 1.51
N ILE A 235 13.58 -2.05 2.11
CA ILE A 235 14.42 -3.27 2.13
C ILE A 235 14.49 -3.98 0.77
N LEU A 236 13.46 -3.82 -0.06
CA LEU A 236 13.42 -4.38 -1.41
C LEU A 236 14.17 -3.48 -2.40
N HIS A 237 14.07 -2.16 -2.22
CA HIS A 237 14.79 -1.20 -3.06
C HIS A 237 16.30 -1.32 -2.88
N SER A 238 16.76 -1.50 -1.64
CA SER A 238 18.19 -1.66 -1.32
C SER A 238 18.76 -3.04 -1.65
N GLY A 239 17.92 -4.03 -1.96
CA GLY A 239 18.36 -5.42 -2.17
C GLY A 239 18.83 -6.12 -0.89
N GLU A 240 18.51 -5.58 0.30
CA GLU A 240 18.76 -6.26 1.57
C GLU A 240 17.96 -7.56 1.69
N VAL A 241 16.79 -7.59 1.04
CA VAL A 241 15.94 -8.76 0.86
C VAL A 241 15.38 -8.70 -0.57
N VAL A 242 15.29 -9.86 -1.23
CA VAL A 242 14.63 -9.99 -2.55
C VAL A 242 13.39 -10.88 -2.48
N ILE A 243 12.44 -10.67 -3.39
CA ILE A 243 11.13 -11.36 -3.36
C ILE A 243 11.26 -12.90 -3.45
N PRO A 244 12.15 -13.48 -4.28
CA PRO A 244 12.32 -14.93 -4.34
C PRO A 244 12.74 -15.54 -2.99
N GLU A 245 13.56 -14.83 -2.20
CA GLU A 245 13.98 -15.28 -0.87
C GLU A 245 12.82 -15.24 0.13
N ILE A 246 12.01 -14.17 0.09
CA ILE A 246 10.79 -14.08 0.90
C ILE A 246 9.88 -15.26 0.59
N LYS A 247 9.57 -15.50 -0.69
CA LYS A 247 8.66 -16.57 -1.12
C LYS A 247 9.20 -17.96 -0.78
N ALA A 248 10.51 -18.19 -0.97
CA ALA A 248 11.16 -19.42 -0.56
C ALA A 248 11.03 -19.66 0.95
N TYR A 249 11.28 -18.63 1.77
CA TYR A 249 11.12 -18.70 3.22
C TYR A 249 9.68 -18.99 3.63
N LEU A 250 8.70 -18.25 3.09
CA LEU A 250 7.29 -18.44 3.41
C LEU A 250 6.80 -19.85 3.09
N ARG A 251 7.27 -20.43 1.98
CA ARG A 251 7.01 -21.84 1.65
C ARG A 251 7.55 -22.80 2.71
N THR A 252 8.73 -22.55 3.29
CA THR A 252 9.26 -23.40 4.38
C THR A 252 8.41 -23.31 5.65
N GLN A 253 7.67 -22.21 5.83
CA GLN A 253 6.73 -22.02 6.95
C GLN A 253 5.32 -22.55 6.65
N GLY A 254 5.11 -23.17 5.48
CA GLY A 254 3.79 -23.69 5.08
C GLY A 254 2.79 -22.61 4.67
N ILE A 255 3.25 -21.38 4.42
CA ILE A 255 2.39 -20.27 3.98
C ILE A 255 2.22 -20.36 2.45
N PRO A 256 0.98 -20.42 1.93
CA PRO A 256 0.76 -20.51 0.50
C PRO A 256 1.15 -19.18 -0.17
N VAL A 257 2.04 -19.25 -1.14
CA VAL A 257 2.50 -18.12 -1.97
C VAL A 257 2.57 -18.58 -3.42
N ARG A 258 2.44 -17.64 -4.36
CA ARG A 258 2.69 -17.91 -5.78
C ARG A 258 4.20 -18.03 -6.02
N LEU A 259 4.66 -19.10 -6.68
CA LEU A 259 6.07 -19.30 -7.06
C LEU A 259 6.31 -18.95 -8.52
#